data_AF-A0A1T4Z4J9-F1
#
_entry.id   AF-A0A1T4Z4J9-F1
#
_cell.length_a   1.000
_cell.length_b   1.000
_cell.length_c   1.000
_cell.angle_alpha   90.00
_cell.angle_beta   90.00
_cell.angle_gamma   90.00
#
_symmetry.space_group_name_H-M   'P 1'
#
loop_
_entity.id
_entity.type
_entity.pdbx_description
1 polymer ?
#
loop_
_entity_poly.entity_id
_entity_poly.type
_entity_poly.pdbx_seq_one_letter_code
_entity_poly.pdbx_strand_id
1 'polypeptide(L)'
;MVAKTVKPKPPYPTDVSDEEWQFCRPYLELMTEEAPQREHSLLDVFNAVGYVVRAGCPWRMLHHGLAPSPFWIGQVISSLN
;
A
#
# COMPACT_ATOMS: atom_id res chain seq x y z
N MET A 1 15.07 -16.66 1.99
CA MET A 1 14.34 -15.45 1.54
C MET A 1 13.37 -15.87 0.45
N VAL A 2 12.12 -16.12 0.82
CA VAL A 2 11.08 -16.52 -0.14
C VAL A 2 10.49 -15.23 -0.70
N ALA A 3 10.83 -14.91 -1.95
CA ALA A 3 10.22 -13.76 -2.63
C ALA A 3 8.70 -14.01 -2.75
N LYS A 4 7.91 -13.16 -2.08
CA LYS A 4 6.45 -13.17 -2.22
C LYS A 4 6.15 -12.82 -3.69
N THR A 5 5.60 -13.77 -4.45
CA THR A 5 5.30 -13.59 -5.87
C THR A 5 4.27 -12.47 -6.06
N VAL A 6 4.73 -11.31 -6.53
CA VAL A 6 3.86 -10.17 -6.85
C VAL A 6 3.11 -10.49 -8.13
N LYS A 7 1.79 -10.70 -8.02
CA LYS A 7 0.92 -10.79 -9.20
C LYS A 7 0.96 -9.46 -9.94
N PRO A 8 1.25 -9.42 -11.26
CA PRO A 8 1.27 -8.17 -12.00
C PRO A 8 -0.12 -7.53 -11.96
N LYS A 9 -0.20 -6.33 -11.40
CA LYS A 9 -1.42 -5.51 -11.35
C LYS A 9 -1.35 -4.48 -12.50
N PRO A 10 -2.49 -4.08 -13.09
CA PRO A 10 -2.47 -3.02 -14.08
C PRO A 10 -1.94 -1.73 -13.41
N PRO A 11 -0.91 -1.08 -13.99
CA PRO A 11 -0.25 0.06 -13.36
C PRO A 11 -1.19 1.27 -13.26
N TYR A 12 -1.02 2.10 -12.23
CA TYR A 12 -1.67 3.41 -12.22
C TYR A 12 -0.94 4.35 -13.20
N PRO A 13 -1.64 5.33 -13.79
CA PRO A 13 -1.01 6.36 -14.61
C PRO A 13 -0.05 7.27 -13.82
N THR A 14 0.01 7.12 -12.49
CA THR A 14 0.85 7.87 -11.56
C THR A 14 1.90 7.00 -10.88
N ASP A 15 2.17 5.79 -11.40
CA ASP A 15 3.17 4.89 -10.87
C ASP A 15 4.57 5.50 -10.97
N VAL A 16 5.37 5.22 -9.96
CA VAL A 16 6.74 5.70 -9.82
C VAL A 16 7.69 4.71 -10.50
N SER A 17 8.71 5.23 -11.18
CA SER A 17 9.72 4.39 -11.85
C SER A 17 10.58 3.63 -10.85
N ASP A 18 11.19 2.52 -11.27
CA ASP A 18 12.04 1.71 -10.40
C ASP A 18 13.25 2.52 -9.86
N GLU A 19 13.75 3.49 -10.63
CA GLU A 19 14.86 4.37 -10.24
C GLU A 19 14.46 5.33 -9.12
N GLU A 20 13.31 5.98 -9.26
CA GLU A 20 12.75 6.85 -8.22
C GLU A 20 12.35 6.04 -6.97
N TRP A 21 11.84 4.83 -7.18
CA TRP A 21 11.54 3.90 -6.09
C TRP A 21 12.79 3.56 -5.28
N GLN A 22 13.91 3.30 -5.94
CA GLN A 22 15.18 2.97 -5.27
C GLN A 22 15.68 4.11 -4.36
N PHE A 23 15.35 5.37 -4.70
CA PHE A 23 15.65 6.52 -3.84
C PHE A 23 14.74 6.59 -2.60
N CYS A 24 13.44 6.32 -2.74
CA CYS A 24 12.48 6.36 -1.63
C CYS A 24 12.56 5.15 -0.70
N ARG A 25 12.89 3.99 -1.25
CA ARG A 25 12.97 2.69 -0.58
C ARG A 25 13.68 2.70 0.79
N PRO A 26 14.90 3.25 0.97
CA PRO A 26 15.57 3.24 2.27
C PRO A 26 14.81 3.98 3.38
N TYR A 27 13.95 4.93 3.03
CA TYR A 27 13.11 5.66 4.00
C TYR A 27 11.83 4.89 4.38
N LEU A 28 11.48 3.85 3.64
CA LEU A 28 10.30 3.01 3.87
C LEU A 28 10.66 1.63 4.44
N GLU A 29 11.93 1.24 4.35
CA GLU A 29 12.49 -0.02 4.87
C GLU A 29 12.89 0.05 6.36
N LEU A 30 12.26 0.93 7.17
CA LEU A 30 12.45 0.90 8.63
C LEU A 30 11.85 -0.35 9.31
N MET A 31 11.11 -1.18 8.57
CA MET A 31 10.49 -2.41 9.05
C MET A 31 10.87 -3.60 8.18
N THR A 32 10.99 -4.78 8.81
CA THR A 32 11.30 -6.04 8.13
C THR A 32 10.20 -6.41 7.13
N GLU A 33 10.60 -6.96 5.98
CA GLU A 33 9.66 -7.42 4.96
C GLU A 33 8.72 -8.54 5.44
N GLU A 34 9.15 -9.27 6.47
CA GLU A 34 8.43 -10.40 7.06
C GLU A 34 7.44 -9.99 8.16
N ALA A 35 7.26 -8.69 8.42
CA ALA A 35 6.31 -8.22 9.41
C ALA A 35 4.89 -8.71 9.07
N PRO A 36 4.15 -9.32 10.02
CA PRO A 36 2.84 -9.91 9.76
C PRO A 36 1.79 -8.87 9.33
N GLN A 37 2.01 -7.60 9.61
CA GLN A 37 1.18 -6.48 9.15
C GLN A 37 1.38 -6.14 7.66
N ARG A 38 2.43 -6.68 7.00
CA ARG A 38 2.77 -6.39 5.60
C ARG A 38 2.10 -7.39 4.65
N GLU A 39 0.81 -7.15 4.39
CA GLU A 39 0.07 -7.94 3.41
C GLU A 39 0.43 -7.55 1.96
N HIS A 40 0.67 -6.27 1.71
CA HIS A 40 0.98 -5.69 0.39
C HIS A 40 2.46 -5.29 0.24
N SER A 41 2.94 -5.22 -1.01
CA SER A 41 4.28 -4.71 -1.28
C SER A 41 4.33 -3.20 -0.98
N LEU A 42 5.49 -2.70 -0.55
CA LEU A 42 5.66 -1.27 -0.30
C LEU A 42 5.43 -0.43 -1.55
N LEU A 43 5.92 -0.90 -2.70
CA LEU A 43 5.77 -0.22 -3.98
C LEU A 43 4.29 -0.08 -4.35
N ASP A 44 3.49 -1.14 -4.17
CA ASP A 44 2.05 -1.10 -4.46
C ASP A 44 1.32 -0.08 -3.58
N VAL A 45 1.67 -0.04 -2.28
CA VAL A 45 1.08 0.93 -1.33
C VAL A 45 1.51 2.35 -1.69
N PHE A 46 2.78 2.55 -2.04
CA PHE A 46 3.30 3.86 -2.40
C PHE A 46 2.66 4.40 -3.68
N ASN A 47 2.53 3.57 -4.71
CA ASN A 47 1.86 3.91 -5.96
C ASN A 47 0.38 4.24 -5.72
N ALA A 48 -0.31 3.48 -4.86
CA ALA A 48 -1.70 3.75 -4.51
C ALA A 48 -1.89 5.06 -3.72
N VAL A 49 -1.01 5.35 -2.75
CA VAL A 49 -1.00 6.64 -2.03
C VAL A 49 -0.76 7.78 -3.02
N GLY A 50 0.24 7.65 -3.88
CA GLY A 50 0.54 8.63 -4.92
C GLY A 50 -0.64 8.88 -5.86
N TYR A 51 -1.38 7.84 -6.22
CA TYR A 51 -2.60 7.94 -7.01
C TYR A 51 -3.70 8.70 -6.25
N VAL A 52 -3.98 8.36 -4.99
CA VAL A 52 -4.99 9.05 -4.17
C VAL A 52 -4.67 10.54 -4.04
N VAL A 53 -3.42 10.88 -3.77
CA VAL A 53 -2.98 12.27 -3.59
C VAL A 53 -3.06 13.06 -4.89
N ARG A 54 -2.65 12.48 -6.02
CA ARG A 54 -2.66 13.18 -7.33
C ARG A 54 -4.03 13.24 -7.97
N ALA A 55 -4.81 12.16 -7.91
CA ALA A 55 -6.13 12.08 -8.52
C ALA A 55 -7.25 12.64 -7.62
N GLY A 56 -6.98 12.89 -6.34
CA GLY A 56 -8.00 13.31 -5.36
C GLY A 56 -9.07 12.23 -5.10
N CYS A 57 -8.72 10.98 -5.36
CA CYS A 57 -9.65 9.86 -5.43
C CYS A 57 -9.85 9.23 -4.04
N PRO A 58 -11.08 9.02 -3.56
CA PRO A 58 -11.35 8.25 -2.34
C PRO A 58 -10.65 6.88 -2.31
N TRP A 59 -10.11 6.51 -1.15
CA TRP A 59 -9.44 5.21 -0.91
C TRP A 59 -10.27 4.00 -1.33
N ARG A 60 -11.59 4.07 -1.24
CA ARG A 60 -12.53 3.01 -1.65
C ARG A 60 -12.53 2.72 -3.15
N MET A 61 -12.01 3.62 -3.97
CA MET A 61 -11.92 3.48 -5.42
C MET A 61 -10.57 2.92 -5.88
N LEU A 62 -9.68 2.55 -4.95
CA LEU A 62 -8.44 1.84 -5.30
C LEU A 62 -8.75 0.46 -5.88
N HIS A 63 -8.45 0.26 -7.15
CA HIS A 63 -8.67 -0.98 -7.90
C HIS A 63 -7.94 -2.23 -7.36
N HIS A 64 -6.94 -2.06 -6.48
CA HIS A 64 -6.05 -3.15 -6.06
C HIS A 64 -6.37 -3.77 -4.69
N GLY A 65 -7.51 -3.43 -4.10
CA GLY A 65 -7.88 -3.96 -2.78
C GLY A 65 -6.97 -3.48 -1.65
N LEU A 66 -6.28 -2.36 -1.87
CA LEU A 66 -5.39 -1.71 -0.90
C LEU A 66 -6.15 -0.85 0.13
N ALA A 67 -7.48 -0.79 0.02
CA ALA A 67 -8.31 -0.10 0.98
C ALA A 67 -8.40 -0.93 2.27
N PRO A 68 -8.17 -0.36 3.46
CA PRO A 68 -8.41 -1.06 4.72
C PRO A 68 -9.88 -1.49 4.76
N SER A 69 -10.12 -2.77 5.08
CA SER A 69 -11.50 -3.26 5.14
C SER A 69 -12.23 -2.54 6.28
N PRO A 70 -13.47 -2.07 6.06
CA PRO A 70 -14.20 -1.27 7.06
C PRO A 70 -14.54 -2.05 8.35
N PHE A 71 -14.33 -3.36 8.37
CA PHE A 71 -14.69 -4.21 9.50
C PHE A 71 -13.87 -3.91 10.78
N TRP A 72 -12.59 -3.58 10.65
CA TRP A 72 -11.70 -3.37 11.82
C TRP A 72 -11.87 -1.99 12.47
N ILE A 73 -12.31 -0.99 11.70
CA ILE A 73 -12.51 0.37 12.21
C ILE A 73 -13.66 0.41 13.23
N GLY A 74 -14.70 -0.38 13.01
CA GLY A 74 -15.80 -0.53 13.98
C GLY A 74 -15.39 -1.23 15.27
N GLN A 75 -14.51 -2.23 15.20
CA GLN A 75 -14.06 -2.99 16.38
C GLN A 75 -13.19 -2.13 17.30
N VAL A 76 -12.28 -1.31 16.75
CA VAL A 76 -11.39 -0.45 17.54
C VAL A 76 -12.17 0.69 18.22
N ILE A 77 -13.14 1.29 17.54
CA ILE A 77 -13.98 2.36 18.11
C ILE A 77 -14.89 1.79 19.22
N SER A 78 -15.39 0.56 19.05
CA SER A 78 -16.23 -0.09 20.05
C SER A 78 -15.48 -0.54 21.31
N SER A 79 -14.15 -0.61 21.29
CA SER A 79 -13.31 -0.88 22.47
C SER A 79 -12.90 0.40 23.24
N LEU A 80 -13.33 1.58 22.77
CA LEU A 80 -13.09 2.87 23.42
C LEU A 80 -14.33 3.39 24.20
N ASN A 81 -15.37 2.56 24.32
CA ASN A 81 -16.51 2.73 25.24
C ASN A 81 -16.59 1.52 26.16
#